data_AF-A0A367I8M1-F1
#
_entry.id   AF-A0A367I8M1-F1
#
_cell.length_a   1.000
_cell.length_b   1.000
_cell.length_c   1.000
_cell.angle_alpha   90.00
_cell.angle_beta   90.00
_cell.angle_gamma   90.00
#
_symmetry.space_group_name_H-M   'P 1'
#
loop_
_entity.id
_entity.type
_entity.pdbx_description
1 polymer ?
#
loop_
_entity_poly.entity_id
_entity_poly.type
_entity_poly.pdbx_seq_one_letter_code
_entity_poly.pdbx_strand_id
1 'polypeptide(L)'
;IDEKWGEIMGDIPEAPGLPDLDALYPELEEPEPVLPPLPELPPLPPLPAEPPTLIEKPKKKRGRKLKLLILSTILIGSGLGIAHYLGYIDIKEYYDILLDFFN
;
A
#
# COMPACT_ATOMS: atom_id res chain seq x y z
N ILE A 1 -7.25 -6.42 7.95
CA ILE A 1 -7.86 -5.09 8.25
C ILE A 1 -8.93 -4.82 7.21
N ASP A 2 -8.60 -4.90 5.92
CA ASP A 2 -9.57 -4.82 4.80
C ASP A 2 -10.73 -5.83 4.87
N GLU A 3 -10.45 -7.09 5.21
CA GLU A 3 -11.49 -8.12 5.38
C GLU A 3 -12.44 -7.85 6.57
N LYS A 4 -11.97 -7.15 7.60
CA LYS A 4 -12.81 -6.80 8.76
C LYS A 4 -13.74 -5.63 8.49
N TRP A 5 -13.40 -4.77 7.52
CA TRP A 5 -14.24 -3.61 7.19
C TRP A 5 -15.58 -4.03 6.57
N GLY A 6 -15.62 -5.12 5.79
CA GLY A 6 -16.87 -5.66 5.26
C GLY A 6 -17.80 -6.20 6.35
N GLU A 7 -17.24 -6.87 7.36
CA GLU A 7 -18.01 -7.39 8.51
C GLU A 7 -18.52 -6.27 9.43
N ILE A 8 -17.80 -5.13 9.50
CA ILE A 8 -18.18 -3.96 10.30
C ILE A 8 -19.28 -3.14 9.62
N MET A 9 -19.24 -3.00 8.29
CA MET A 9 -20.15 -2.11 7.56
C MET A 9 -21.44 -2.80 7.12
N GLY A 10 -21.48 -4.14 7.11
CA GLY A 10 -22.64 -4.90 6.64
C GLY A 10 -22.96 -4.66 5.16
N ASP A 11 -24.05 -5.26 4.69
CA ASP A 11 -24.52 -5.06 3.31
C ASP A 11 -25.17 -3.68 3.16
N ILE A 12 -24.96 -3.04 2.01
CA ILE A 12 -25.58 -1.75 1.68
C ILE A 12 -27.08 -1.98 1.46
N PRO A 13 -27.98 -1.37 2.25
CA PRO A 13 -29.41 -1.51 2.03
C PRO A 13 -29.82 -0.82 0.72
N GLU A 14 -30.85 -1.34 0.05
CA GLU A 14 -31.48 -0.63 -1.07
C GLU A 14 -32.00 0.73 -0.57
N ALA A 15 -31.56 1.80 -1.22
CA ALA A 15 -31.89 3.16 -0.80
C ALA A 15 -33.40 3.41 -1.01
N PRO A 16 -34.17 3.72 0.05
CA PRO A 16 -35.57 4.10 -0.10
C PRO A 16 -35.67 5.40 -0.91
N GLY A 17 -36.36 5.36 -2.06
CA GLY A 17 -36.56 6.52 -2.95
C GLY A 17 -35.59 6.65 -4.14
N LEU A 18 -34.62 5.75 -4.31
CA LEU A 18 -33.84 5.65 -5.56
C LEU A 18 -34.68 5.28 -6.80
N PRO A 19 -35.66 4.33 -6.74
CA PRO A 19 -36.42 3.96 -7.95
C PRO A 19 -37.35 5.08 -8.46
N ASP A 20 -37.64 6.10 -7.65
CA ASP A 20 -38.47 7.23 -8.07
C ASP A 20 -37.72 8.22 -8.97
N LEU A 21 -36.38 8.24 -8.96
CA LEU A 21 -35.60 9.18 -9.79
C LEU A 21 -35.56 8.74 -11.26
N ASP A 22 -35.41 7.44 -11.52
CA ASP A 22 -35.47 6.88 -12.89
C ASP A 22 -36.89 6.96 -13.49
N ALA A 23 -37.92 7.05 -12.64
CA ALA A 23 -39.30 7.23 -13.09
C ALA A 23 -39.62 8.67 -13.55
N LEU A 24 -38.88 9.66 -13.05
CA LEU A 24 -39.15 11.09 -13.33
C LEU A 24 -38.40 11.62 -14.57
N TYR A 25 -37.32 10.96 -14.99
CA TYR A 25 -36.60 11.28 -16.22
C TYR A 25 -36.53 10.06 -17.13
N PRO A 26 -37.52 9.89 -18.02
CA PRO A 26 -37.44 8.90 -19.09
C PRO A 26 -36.13 9.10 -19.87
N GLU A 27 -35.48 8.01 -20.26
CA GLU A 27 -34.35 8.04 -21.17
C GLU A 27 -34.82 8.65 -22.51
N LEU A 28 -34.59 9.96 -22.67
CA LEU A 28 -34.80 10.66 -23.93
C LEU A 28 -33.63 10.31 -24.85
N GLU A 29 -33.93 9.66 -25.96
CA GLU A 29 -32.97 9.43 -27.04
C GLU A 29 -32.65 10.80 -27.65
N GLU A 30 -31.54 11.41 -27.22
CA GLU A 30 -31.10 12.69 -27.76
C GLU A 30 -30.80 12.51 -29.26
N PRO A 31 -31.48 13.25 -30.16
CA PRO A 31 -31.23 13.10 -31.58
C PRO A 31 -29.81 13.56 -31.89
N GLU A 32 -28.98 12.65 -32.44
CA GLU A 32 -27.63 12.99 -32.83
C GLU A 32 -27.66 14.14 -33.86
N PRO A 33 -27.08 15.31 -33.56
CA PRO A 33 -27.08 16.43 -34.48
C PRO A 33 -26.26 16.08 -35.72
N VAL A 34 -26.85 16.27 -36.90
CA VAL A 34 -26.15 16.08 -38.18
C VAL A 34 -25.11 17.19 -38.34
N LEU A 35 -23.85 16.88 -38.03
CA LEU A 35 -22.76 17.85 -38.10
C LEU A 35 -22.33 18.07 -39.56
N PRO A 36 -22.04 19.33 -39.96
CA PRO A 36 -21.48 19.63 -41.27
C PRO A 36 -20.07 19.02 -41.42
N PRO A 37 -19.60 18.78 -42.67
CA PRO A 37 -18.26 18.26 -42.91
C PRO A 37 -17.21 19.21 -42.35
N LEU A 38 -16.33 18.68 -41.50
CA LEU A 38 -15.23 19.44 -40.90
C LEU A 38 -14.23 19.89 -41.97
N PRO A 39 -13.75 21.15 -41.92
CA PRO A 39 -12.68 21.60 -42.79
C PRO A 39 -11.37 20.83 -42.50
N GLU A 40 -10.56 20.63 -43.54
CA GLU A 40 -9.25 20.00 -43.42
C GLU A 40 -8.35 20.86 -42.51
N LEU A 41 -7.84 20.25 -41.45
CA LEU A 41 -6.95 20.93 -40.51
C LEU A 41 -5.58 21.16 -41.14
N PRO A 42 -4.95 22.32 -40.91
CA PRO A 42 -3.59 22.58 -41.35
C PRO A 42 -2.61 21.57 -40.71
N PRO A 43 -1.47 21.30 -41.37
CA PRO A 43 -0.47 20.38 -40.85
C PRO A 43 -0.01 20.84 -39.46
N LEU A 44 -0.07 19.93 -38.49
CA LEU A 44 0.34 20.22 -37.13
C LEU A 44 1.83 20.59 -37.10
N PRO A 45 2.22 21.63 -36.33
CA PRO A 45 3.62 21.92 -36.11
C PRO A 45 4.31 20.72 -35.42
N PRO A 46 5.62 20.54 -35.64
CA PRO A 46 6.37 19.46 -35.00
C PRO A 46 6.23 19.57 -33.48
N LEU A 47 5.81 18.45 -32.87
CA LEU A 47 5.65 18.37 -31.41
C LEU A 47 7.01 18.61 -30.73
N PRO A 48 7.04 19.38 -29.62
CA PRO A 48 8.23 19.49 -28.80
C PRO A 48 8.70 18.09 -28.40
N ALA A 49 10.01 17.85 -28.46
CA ALA A 49 10.60 16.57 -28.07
C ALA A 49 10.13 16.20 -26.65
N GLU A 50 9.51 15.03 -26.51
CA GLU A 50 9.06 14.54 -25.21
C GLU A 50 10.26 14.46 -24.26
N PRO A 51 10.12 14.93 -23.01
CA PRO A 51 11.18 14.73 -22.01
C PRO A 51 11.40 13.22 -21.82
N PRO A 52 12.63 12.79 -21.52
CA PRO A 52 12.93 11.37 -21.35
C PRO A 52 12.00 10.79 -20.29
N THR A 53 11.28 9.73 -20.65
CA THR A 53 10.44 8.96 -19.73
C THR A 53 11.33 8.47 -18.60
N LEU A 54 11.17 9.07 -17.42
CA LEU A 54 11.86 8.66 -16.21
C LEU A 54 11.31 7.30 -15.80
N ILE A 55 12.01 6.24 -16.19
CA ILE A 55 11.78 4.89 -15.68
C ILE A 55 11.92 4.96 -14.16
N GLU A 56 10.79 4.96 -13.45
CA GLU A 56 10.77 5.02 -12.00
C GLU A 56 11.40 3.72 -11.47
N LYS A 57 12.65 3.79 -11.02
CA LYS A 57 13.34 2.65 -10.41
C LYS A 57 12.50 2.14 -9.24
N PRO A 58 12.27 0.82 -9.11
CA PRO A 58 11.43 0.26 -8.06
C PRO A 58 11.99 0.69 -6.69
N LYS A 59 11.18 1.44 -5.93
CA LYS A 59 11.55 1.93 -4.59
C LYS A 59 11.80 0.74 -3.68
N LYS A 60 13.07 0.49 -3.37
CA LYS A 60 13.50 -0.58 -2.47
C LYS A 60 12.89 -0.33 -1.08
N LYS A 61 12.10 -1.28 -0.57
CA LYS A 61 11.47 -1.17 0.77
C LYS A 61 12.54 -1.15 1.86
N ARG A 62 12.95 0.06 2.27
CA ARG A 62 14.13 0.31 3.13
C ARG A 62 13.99 -0.14 4.60
N GLY A 63 12.81 -0.62 5.03
CA GLY A 63 12.58 -0.98 6.44
C GLY A 63 12.63 -2.48 6.79
N ARG A 64 12.59 -3.40 5.81
CA ARG A 64 12.38 -4.83 6.11
C ARG A 64 13.55 -5.47 6.86
N LYS A 65 14.78 -5.11 6.51
CA LYS A 65 15.98 -5.65 7.17
C LYS A 65 16.11 -5.16 8.62
N LEU A 66 15.83 -3.88 8.87
CA LEU A 66 15.86 -3.33 10.22
C LEU A 66 14.78 -3.98 11.12
N LYS A 67 13.57 -4.17 10.60
CA LYS A 67 12.49 -4.88 11.32
C LYS A 67 12.90 -6.33 11.66
N LEU A 68 13.56 -7.03 10.73
CA LEU A 68 14.06 -8.39 10.97
C LEU A 68 15.19 -8.41 12.00
N LEU A 69 16.08 -7.42 11.99
CA LEU A 69 17.18 -7.31 12.95
C LEU A 69 16.63 -7.09 14.37
N ILE A 70 15.69 -6.14 14.52
CA ILE A 70 15.02 -5.87 15.81
C ILE A 70 14.29 -7.12 16.30
N LEU A 71 13.54 -7.81 15.42
CA LEU A 71 12.84 -9.04 15.78
C LEU A 71 13.81 -10.15 16.22
N SER A 72 14.95 -10.29 15.55
CA SER A 72 15.97 -11.25 15.92
C SER A 72 16.57 -10.97 17.29
N THR A 73 16.87 -9.71 17.62
CA THR A 73 17.41 -9.34 18.94
C THR A 73 16.41 -9.66 20.06
N ILE A 74 15.12 -9.41 19.84
CA ILE A 74 14.07 -9.71 20.83
C ILE A 74 13.96 -11.22 21.05
N LEU A 75 14.01 -12.03 20.00
CA LEU A 75 13.98 -13.50 20.10
C LEU A 75 15.17 -14.06 20.87
N ILE A 76 16.39 -13.59 20.56
CA ILE A 76 17.61 -14.04 21.22
C ILE A 76 17.61 -13.60 22.69
N GLY A 77 17.26 -12.35 22.98
CA GLY A 77 17.16 -11.83 24.33
C GLY A 77 16.08 -12.52 25.17
N SER A 78 14.93 -12.83 24.57
CA SER A 78 13.86 -13.58 25.24
C SER A 78 14.29 -15.00 25.59
N GLY A 79 14.91 -15.72 24.64
CA GLY A 79 15.43 -17.06 24.86
C GLY A 79 16.51 -17.10 25.96
N LEU A 80 17.44 -16.16 25.95
CA LEU A 80 18.49 -16.06 26.98
C LEU A 80 17.91 -15.73 28.35
N GLY A 81 16.90 -14.85 28.42
CA GLY A 81 16.21 -14.51 29.67
C GLY A 81 15.46 -15.70 30.28
N ILE A 82 14.77 -16.49 29.46
CA ILE A 82 14.07 -17.70 29.91
C ILE A 82 15.07 -18.77 30.39
N ALA A 83 16.15 -19.00 29.63
CA ALA A 83 17.17 -19.98 29.99
C ALA A 83 17.85 -19.63 31.32
N HIS A 84 18.11 -18.34 31.55
CA HIS A 84 18.65 -17.86 32.81
C HIS A 84 17.66 -17.96 33.96
N TYR A 85 16.38 -17.63 33.73
CA TYR A 85 15.33 -17.79 34.74
C TYR A 85 15.17 -19.25 35.19
N LEU A 86 15.32 -20.20 34.27
CA LEU A 86 15.27 -21.63 34.57
C LEU A 86 16.59 -22.21 35.11
N GLY A 87 17.64 -21.38 35.20
CA GLY A 87 18.96 -21.79 35.72
C GLY A 87 19.77 -22.68 34.76
N TYR A 88 19.41 -22.73 33.47
CA TYR A 88 20.16 -23.49 32.47
C TYR A 88 21.47 -22.79 32.06
N ILE A 89 21.52 -21.46 32.16
CA ILE A 89 22.67 -20.65 31.75
C ILE A 89 22.85 -19.52 32.76
N ASP A 90 24.06 -19.35 33.31
CA ASP A 90 24.40 -18.19 34.12
C ASP A 90 24.97 -17.08 33.23
N ILE A 91 24.26 -15.95 33.13
CA ILE A 91 24.62 -14.84 32.26
C ILE A 91 25.86 -14.11 32.81
N LYS A 92 26.13 -14.21 34.13
CA LYS A 92 27.26 -13.54 34.76
C LYS A 92 28.61 -14.02 34.22
N GLU A 93 28.72 -15.31 33.92
CA GLU A 93 29.94 -15.93 33.37
C GLU A 93 30.31 -15.38 31.98
N TYR A 94 29.31 -15.00 31.19
CA TYR A 94 29.51 -14.47 29.84
C TYR A 94 29.66 -12.95 29.81
N TYR A 95 29.39 -12.25 30.90
CA TYR A 95 29.37 -10.79 30.93
C TYR A 95 30.75 -10.20 30.66
N ASP A 96 31.80 -10.78 31.26
CA ASP A 96 33.18 -10.31 31.10
C ASP A 96 33.69 -10.55 29.67
N ILE A 97 33.36 -11.70 29.08
CA ILE A 97 33.69 -12.03 27.68
C ILE A 97 33.00 -11.06 26.71
N LEU A 98 31.74 -10.72 26.97
CA LEU A 98 31.00 -9.78 26.14
C LEU A 98 31.57 -8.37 26.24
N LEU A 99 31.94 -7.91 27.44
CA LEU A 99 32.56 -6.59 27.62
C LEU A 99 33.91 -6.49 26.93
N ASP A 100 34.75 -7.53 27.00
CA ASP A 100 36.06 -7.57 26.35
C ASP A 100 35.93 -7.55 24.82
N PHE A 101 34.88 -8.14 24.26
CA PHE A 101 34.62 -8.12 22.81
C PHE A 101 34.28 -6.72 22.26
N PHE A 102 33.73 -5.82 23.08
CA PHE A 102 33.32 -4.47 22.67
C PHE A 102 34.32 -3.37 23.04
N ASN A 103 35.35 -3.69 23.83
CA ASN A 103 36.44 -2.78 24.22
C ASN A 103 37.60 -2.85 23.22
#